data_AF-A0AAN9GEW1-F1
#
_entry.id   AF-A0AAN9GEW1-F1
#
_cell.length_a   1.000
_cell.length_b   1.000
_cell.length_c   1.000
_cell.angle_alpha   90.00
_cell.angle_beta   90.00
_cell.angle_gamma   90.00
#
_symmetry.space_group_name_H-M   'P 1'
#
loop_
_entity.id
_entity.type
_entity.pdbx_description
1 polymer ?
#
loop_
_entity_poly.entity_id
_entity_poly.type
_entity_poly.pdbx_seq_one_letter_code
_entity_poly.pdbx_strand_id
1 'polypeptide(L)'
;MAEQVTEEELRMLKSFRELGLTPKADTKEDLERWIHSQCIKEEEADSRPHSKEDQDRPRPRTLALSRTPQISVFSGNPQGDKQTTFDLWKFEVRCLMEYSVYDEPVILEAIRRSLKGEAARIAMRLGISATVKELLTKLESVFRNVQAGERLLAAFYGAKQESAEDVTQWSCRLEDLLAKAQDLGRVRPMEVDEMLRVMFYTGLRQELKDRTGHKFDTIQKFDELRSAIRQIEQDSSCQASKVKPISKAAQQAPNDVDELRAQVLQLATELESVKQKKGSLQTMVTIRTLPTIKTS
;
A
#
# COMPACT_ATOMS: atom_id res chain seq x y z
N MET A 1 40.49 -12.16 -50.25
CA MET A 1 39.37 -13.07 -49.96
C MET A 1 38.38 -12.25 -49.16
N ALA A 2 37.19 -11.97 -49.71
CA ALA A 2 36.19 -11.14 -49.03
C ALA A 2 35.61 -11.95 -47.85
N GLU A 3 35.76 -11.43 -46.64
CA GLU A 3 35.28 -12.05 -45.42
C GLU A 3 33.75 -11.87 -45.37
N GLN A 4 33.01 -12.98 -45.30
CA GLN A 4 31.54 -12.92 -45.32
C GLN A 4 31.02 -12.33 -44.02
N VAL A 5 29.98 -11.50 -44.14
CA VAL A 5 29.29 -10.85 -43.01
C VAL A 5 28.77 -11.91 -42.05
N THR A 6 29.14 -11.79 -40.78
CA THR A 6 28.76 -12.72 -39.71
C THR A 6 27.29 -12.58 -39.33
N GLU A 7 26.73 -13.61 -38.69
CA GLU A 7 25.32 -13.62 -38.27
C GLU A 7 24.99 -12.49 -37.27
N GLU A 8 25.96 -12.08 -36.46
CA GLU A 8 25.83 -10.94 -35.54
C GLU A 8 25.76 -9.60 -36.29
N GLU A 9 26.56 -9.42 -37.35
CA GLU A 9 26.55 -8.22 -38.19
C GLU A 9 25.25 -8.11 -39.02
N LEU A 10 24.69 -9.24 -39.47
CA LEU A 10 23.35 -9.28 -40.08
C LEU A 10 22.25 -8.87 -39.11
N ARG A 11 22.36 -9.26 -37.83
CA ARG A 11 21.43 -8.83 -36.77
C ARG A 11 21.55 -7.33 -36.52
N MET A 12 22.76 -6.78 -36.49
CA MET A 12 22.98 -5.33 -36.36
C MET A 12 22.39 -4.56 -37.55
N LEU A 13 22.61 -5.03 -38.79
CA LEU A 13 22.03 -4.43 -40.00
C LEU A 13 20.49 -4.41 -39.97
N LYS A 14 19.87 -5.46 -39.43
CA LYS A 14 18.42 -5.53 -39.26
C LYS A 14 17.92 -4.50 -38.23
N SER A 15 18.61 -4.37 -37.10
CA SER A 15 18.31 -3.35 -36.08
C SER A 15 18.46 -1.93 -36.64
N PHE A 16 19.48 -1.65 -37.46
CA PHE A 16 19.66 -0.35 -38.09
C PHE A 16 18.51 -0.01 -39.06
N ARG A 17 18.04 -1.00 -39.82
CA ARG A 17 16.88 -0.84 -40.71
C ARG A 17 15.59 -0.58 -39.95
N GLU A 18 15.40 -1.22 -38.79
CA GLU A 18 14.28 -0.96 -37.87
C GLU A 18 14.33 0.45 -37.27
N LEU A 19 15.53 1.01 -37.10
CA LEU A 19 15.76 2.40 -36.67
C LEU A 19 15.71 3.42 -37.84
N GLY A 20 15.34 2.99 -39.05
CA GLY A 20 15.21 3.86 -40.23
C GLY A 20 16.54 4.24 -40.88
N LEU A 21 17.66 3.64 -40.46
CA LEU A 21 18.96 3.80 -41.09
C LEU A 21 19.12 2.71 -42.16
N THR A 22 19.42 3.10 -43.39
CA THR A 22 19.68 2.16 -44.49
C THR A 22 21.19 2.11 -44.79
N PRO A 23 21.99 1.34 -44.05
CA PRO A 23 23.37 1.11 -44.42
C PRO A 23 23.42 0.39 -45.78
N LYS A 24 24.10 1.01 -46.75
CA LYS A 24 24.50 0.36 -48.01
C LYS A 24 25.90 -0.21 -47.79
N ALA A 25 25.96 -1.40 -47.22
CA ALA A 25 27.21 -2.11 -46.98
C ALA A 25 27.01 -3.57 -47.38
N ASP A 26 27.64 -3.98 -48.48
CA ASP A 26 27.55 -5.34 -49.03
C ASP A 26 28.75 -6.21 -48.57
N THR A 27 29.72 -5.63 -47.84
CA THR A 27 30.88 -6.29 -47.26
C THR A 27 31.17 -5.80 -45.83
N LYS A 28 31.89 -6.60 -45.05
CA LYS A 28 32.26 -6.27 -43.66
C LYS A 28 33.05 -4.96 -43.56
N GLU A 29 33.99 -4.76 -44.48
CA GLU A 29 34.80 -3.54 -44.55
C GLU A 29 33.98 -2.31 -44.95
N ASP A 30 32.89 -2.48 -45.70
CA ASP A 30 31.94 -1.40 -46.01
C ASP A 30 31.08 -1.03 -44.78
N LEU A 31 30.73 -2.01 -43.95
CA LEU A 31 29.97 -1.80 -42.73
C LEU A 31 30.80 -1.03 -41.69
N GLU A 32 32.05 -1.45 -41.48
CA GLU A 32 32.98 -0.76 -40.57
C GLU A 32 33.24 0.68 -41.03
N ARG A 33 33.48 0.90 -42.33
CA ARG A 33 33.61 2.26 -42.90
C ARG A 33 32.35 3.10 -42.71
N TRP A 34 31.17 2.49 -42.83
CA TRP A 34 29.91 3.20 -42.62
C TRP A 34 29.72 3.60 -41.14
N ILE A 35 30.02 2.69 -40.19
CA ILE A 35 29.96 2.98 -38.74
C ILE A 35 30.94 4.10 -38.38
N HIS A 36 32.18 4.02 -38.84
CA HIS A 36 33.18 5.07 -38.61
C HIS A 36 32.78 6.42 -39.24
N SER A 37 32.15 6.40 -40.42
CA SER A 37 31.64 7.63 -41.05
C SER A 37 30.50 8.29 -40.28
N GLN A 38 29.70 7.55 -39.51
CA GLN A 38 28.65 8.13 -38.67
C GLN A 38 29.23 8.72 -37.38
N CYS A 39 30.23 8.08 -36.77
CA CYS A 39 30.93 8.60 -35.58
C CYS A 39 31.66 9.93 -35.85
N ILE A 40 32.34 10.05 -37.00
CA ILE A 40 33.09 11.27 -37.35
C ILE A 40 32.15 12.45 -37.69
N LYS A 41 30.93 12.18 -38.15
CA LYS A 41 29.93 13.23 -38.44
C LYS A 41 29.35 13.88 -37.18
N GLU A 42 29.43 13.22 -36.02
CA GLU A 42 29.04 13.83 -34.74
C GLU A 42 30.12 14.81 -34.23
N GLU A 43 31.40 14.60 -34.54
CA GLU A 43 32.50 15.49 -34.12
C GLU A 43 32.78 16.65 -35.08
N GLU A 44 32.58 16.52 -36.41
CA GLU A 44 32.84 17.61 -37.37
C GLU A 44 31.71 18.66 -37.49
N ALA A 45 30.56 18.47 -36.84
CA ALA A 45 29.44 19.42 -36.90
C ALA A 45 29.66 20.71 -36.07
N ASP A 46 30.75 20.79 -35.29
CA ASP A 46 31.10 21.93 -34.42
C ASP A 46 32.15 22.90 -35.03
N SER A 47 32.51 22.76 -36.31
CA SER A 47 33.56 23.62 -36.90
C SER A 47 33.45 23.85 -38.42
N ARG A 48 32.52 24.72 -38.87
CA ARG A 48 32.72 25.62 -40.05
C ARG A 48 31.61 26.69 -40.24
N PRO A 49 31.93 27.85 -40.86
CA PRO A 49 31.17 29.09 -40.73
C PRO A 49 30.00 29.24 -41.73
N HIS A 50 29.08 30.14 -41.35
CA HIS A 50 27.88 30.56 -42.07
C HIS A 50 28.09 30.93 -43.55
N SER A 51 27.32 30.26 -44.43
CA SER A 51 26.90 30.79 -45.72
C SER A 51 25.38 30.70 -45.80
N LYS A 52 24.76 31.81 -46.19
CA LYS A 52 23.31 31.99 -46.35
C LYS A 52 22.81 31.27 -47.61
N GLU A 53 21.51 30.99 -47.64
CA GLU A 53 20.68 30.43 -48.74
C GLU A 53 20.41 28.92 -48.65
N ASP A 54 19.37 28.56 -47.90
CA ASP A 54 18.17 27.91 -48.46
C ASP A 54 17.15 27.67 -47.34
N GLN A 55 16.06 28.42 -47.43
CA GLN A 55 14.96 28.50 -46.48
C GLN A 55 13.73 27.82 -47.11
N ASP A 56 13.63 26.49 -46.99
CA ASP A 56 12.35 25.78 -46.78
C ASP A 56 12.54 24.25 -46.70
N ARG A 57 12.72 23.73 -45.49
CA ARG A 57 12.38 22.33 -45.17
C ARG A 57 12.24 22.19 -43.64
N PRO A 58 11.12 21.66 -43.11
CA PRO A 58 11.04 21.35 -41.70
C PRO A 58 11.95 20.14 -41.43
N ARG A 59 13.17 20.40 -40.96
CA ARG A 59 14.00 19.36 -40.37
C ARG A 59 13.32 18.92 -39.06
N PRO A 60 13.07 17.63 -38.84
CA PRO A 60 12.68 17.17 -37.51
C PRO A 60 13.87 17.45 -36.59
N ARG A 61 13.73 18.48 -35.76
CA ARG A 61 14.63 18.69 -34.63
C ARG A 61 14.38 17.52 -33.69
N THR A 62 15.24 16.50 -33.75
CA THR A 62 15.32 15.52 -32.68
C THR A 62 15.93 16.26 -31.49
N LEU A 63 15.04 16.92 -30.74
CA LEU A 63 15.32 17.57 -29.49
C LEU A 63 15.64 16.47 -28.47
N ALA A 64 16.92 16.12 -28.33
CA ALA A 64 17.43 15.66 -27.05
C ALA A 64 17.43 16.88 -26.10
N LEU A 65 16.24 17.38 -25.77
CA LEU A 65 16.08 18.28 -24.62
C LEU A 65 16.49 17.47 -23.42
N SER A 66 17.53 17.90 -22.71
CA SER A 66 17.76 17.55 -21.31
C SER A 66 16.47 17.89 -20.56
N ARG A 67 15.58 16.90 -20.42
CA ARG A 67 14.28 17.10 -19.81
C ARG A 67 14.52 17.43 -18.35
N THR A 68 14.14 18.63 -17.93
CA THR A 68 14.08 18.99 -16.50
C THR A 68 13.25 17.92 -15.77
N PRO A 69 13.72 17.39 -14.63
CA PRO A 69 13.00 16.36 -13.92
C PRO A 69 11.62 16.88 -13.49
N GLN A 70 10.62 16.01 -13.56
CA GLN A 70 9.27 16.33 -13.12
C GLN A 70 9.15 16.01 -11.62
N ILE A 71 8.85 17.03 -10.83
CA ILE A 71 8.58 16.92 -9.39
C ILE A 71 7.11 17.24 -9.17
N SER A 72 6.46 16.51 -8.26
CA SER A 72 5.09 16.74 -7.86
C SER A 72 4.87 18.16 -7.32
N VAL A 73 3.68 18.72 -7.51
CA VAL A 73 3.39 20.10 -7.09
C VAL A 73 3.20 20.19 -5.58
N PHE A 74 3.88 21.15 -4.95
CA PHE A 74 3.78 21.43 -3.52
C PHE A 74 3.46 22.92 -3.27
N SER A 75 2.42 23.23 -2.50
CA SER A 75 2.05 24.63 -2.20
C SER A 75 2.17 25.04 -0.73
N GLY A 76 2.33 24.07 0.17
CA GLY A 76 2.40 24.32 1.61
C GLY A 76 1.05 24.44 2.32
N ASN A 77 -0.08 24.19 1.64
CA ASN A 77 -1.41 24.18 2.25
C ASN A 77 -2.19 22.92 1.83
N PRO A 78 -2.60 22.03 2.76
CA PRO A 78 -3.29 20.78 2.42
C PRO A 78 -4.71 20.97 1.83
N GLN A 79 -5.21 22.19 1.69
CA GLN A 79 -6.58 22.49 1.29
C GLN A 79 -6.91 22.27 -0.21
N GLY A 80 -6.11 21.52 -0.98
CA GLY A 80 -6.36 21.32 -2.42
C GLY A 80 -6.08 19.91 -2.92
N ASP A 81 -7.00 19.38 -3.72
CA ASP A 81 -7.09 17.96 -4.14
C ASP A 81 -5.91 17.39 -4.96
N LYS A 82 -4.95 18.22 -5.37
CA LYS A 82 -3.79 17.81 -6.21
C LYS A 82 -2.43 18.10 -5.58
N GLN A 83 -2.38 18.28 -4.27
CA GLN A 83 -1.16 18.70 -3.58
C GLN A 83 -0.46 17.56 -2.87
N THR A 84 0.83 17.44 -3.10
CA THR A 84 1.71 16.49 -2.43
C THR A 84 2.05 16.98 -1.01
N THR A 85 2.23 16.08 -0.06
CA THR A 85 2.71 16.44 1.29
C THR A 85 4.16 16.93 1.24
N PHE A 86 4.57 17.72 2.24
CA PHE A 86 5.96 18.20 2.28
C PHE A 86 6.97 17.04 2.34
N ASP A 87 6.67 15.99 3.10
CA ASP A 87 7.55 14.83 3.26
C ASP A 87 7.75 14.08 1.94
N LEU A 88 6.66 13.83 1.20
CA LEU A 88 6.72 13.16 -0.09
C LEU A 88 7.42 14.02 -1.15
N TRP A 89 7.13 15.32 -1.21
CA TRP A 89 7.81 16.25 -2.11
C TRP A 89 9.32 16.33 -1.82
N LYS A 90 9.69 16.43 -0.54
CA LYS A 90 11.08 16.46 -0.09
C LYS A 90 11.81 15.17 -0.44
N PHE A 91 11.14 14.02 -0.35
CA PHE A 91 11.70 12.73 -0.76
C PHE A 91 12.04 12.72 -2.26
N GLU A 92 11.13 13.17 -3.13
CA GLU A 92 11.40 13.28 -4.58
C GLU A 92 12.62 14.15 -4.88
N VAL A 93 12.75 15.30 -4.20
CA VAL A 93 13.92 16.19 -4.35
C VAL A 93 15.21 15.49 -3.91
N ARG A 94 15.18 14.78 -2.78
CA ARG A 94 16.35 14.02 -2.29
C ARG A 94 16.77 12.93 -3.27
N CYS A 95 15.82 12.22 -3.89
CA CYS A 95 16.12 11.25 -4.94
C CYS A 95 16.89 11.89 -6.11
N LEU A 96 16.46 13.07 -6.57
CA LEU A 96 17.15 13.78 -7.66
C LEU A 96 18.58 14.19 -7.29
N MET A 97 18.82 14.56 -6.03
CA MET A 97 20.15 14.89 -5.54
C MET A 97 21.06 13.65 -5.46
N GLU A 98 20.52 12.50 -5.02
CA GLU A 98 21.29 11.28 -4.82
C GLU A 98 21.70 10.63 -6.15
N TYR A 99 20.77 10.56 -7.12
CA TYR A 99 21.04 9.86 -8.37
C TYR A 99 22.07 10.55 -9.27
N SER A 100 22.45 11.81 -8.98
CA SER A 100 23.49 12.56 -9.70
C SER A 100 23.31 12.60 -11.23
N VAL A 101 22.08 12.43 -11.71
CA VAL A 101 21.73 12.46 -13.15
C VAL A 101 21.63 13.89 -13.67
N TYR A 102 21.36 14.85 -12.78
CA TYR A 102 21.11 16.24 -13.12
C TYR A 102 22.05 17.17 -12.35
N ASP A 103 22.51 18.23 -13.03
CA ASP A 103 23.26 19.29 -12.38
C ASP A 103 22.37 20.09 -11.42
N GLU A 104 22.98 20.67 -10.38
CA GLU A 104 22.27 21.46 -9.36
C GLU A 104 21.36 22.57 -9.95
N PRO A 105 21.76 23.33 -10.99
CA PRO A 105 20.88 24.34 -11.60
C PRO A 105 19.60 23.75 -12.21
N VAL A 106 19.69 22.55 -12.81
CA VAL A 106 18.54 21.86 -13.41
C VAL A 106 17.59 21.37 -12.31
N ILE A 107 18.14 20.86 -11.21
CA ILE A 107 17.36 20.47 -10.02
C ILE A 107 16.68 21.70 -9.41
N LEU A 108 17.38 22.82 -9.28
CA LEU A 108 16.82 24.09 -8.78
C LEU A 108 15.67 24.60 -9.65
N GLU A 109 15.80 24.52 -10.97
CA GLU A 109 14.73 24.89 -11.88
C GLU A 109 13.50 23.99 -11.67
N ALA A 110 13.70 22.67 -11.62
CA ALA A 110 12.61 21.71 -11.38
C ALA A 110 11.91 21.96 -10.04
N ILE A 111 12.68 22.19 -8.97
CA ILE A 111 12.17 22.56 -7.65
C ILE A 111 11.30 23.81 -7.77
N ARG A 112 11.81 24.91 -8.32
CA ARG A 112 11.07 26.17 -8.42
C ARG A 112 9.78 26.03 -9.23
N ARG A 113 9.75 25.18 -10.26
CA ARG A 113 8.55 24.90 -11.07
C ARG A 113 7.49 24.12 -10.28
N SER A 114 7.92 23.20 -9.42
CA SER A 114 7.04 22.38 -8.57
C SER A 114 6.40 23.14 -7.41
N LEU A 115 7.04 24.22 -6.94
CA LEU A 115 6.52 25.03 -5.84
C LEU A 115 5.38 25.95 -6.30
N LYS A 116 4.32 26.05 -5.49
CA LYS A 116 3.19 26.97 -5.65
C LYS A 116 2.87 27.67 -4.33
N GLY A 117 1.92 28.61 -4.34
CA GLY A 117 1.37 29.21 -3.12
C GLY A 117 2.43 29.79 -2.18
N GLU A 118 2.33 29.45 -0.89
CA GLU A 118 3.27 29.95 0.12
C GLU A 118 4.68 29.37 -0.07
N ALA A 119 4.79 28.11 -0.49
CA ALA A 119 6.09 27.48 -0.72
C ALA A 119 6.88 28.18 -1.83
N ALA A 120 6.22 28.61 -2.92
CA ALA A 120 6.84 29.41 -3.97
C ALA A 120 7.25 30.80 -3.46
N ARG A 121 6.44 31.45 -2.62
CA ARG A 121 6.78 32.76 -2.03
C ARG A 121 8.01 32.67 -1.13
N ILE A 122 8.17 31.58 -0.37
CA ILE A 122 9.38 31.32 0.43
C ILE A 122 10.60 31.17 -0.46
N ALA A 123 10.51 30.37 -1.53
CA ALA A 123 11.60 30.17 -2.48
C ALA A 123 12.03 31.48 -3.15
N MET A 124 11.06 32.33 -3.51
CA MET A 124 11.34 33.63 -4.11
C MET A 124 12.05 34.59 -3.15
N ARG A 125 11.72 34.57 -1.85
CA ARG A 125 12.36 35.41 -0.82
C ARG A 125 13.81 35.02 -0.54
N LEU A 126 14.19 33.76 -0.78
CA LEU A 126 15.59 33.31 -0.68
C LEU A 126 16.47 33.84 -1.82
N GLY A 127 15.87 34.20 -2.95
CA GLY A 127 16.57 34.76 -4.10
C GLY A 127 17.06 33.72 -5.11
N ILE A 128 17.60 34.22 -6.23
CA ILE A 128 18.03 33.40 -7.38
C ILE A 128 19.30 32.58 -7.10
N SER A 129 20.15 33.06 -6.21
CA SER A 129 21.44 32.44 -5.85
C SER A 129 21.33 31.36 -4.77
N ALA A 130 20.13 31.10 -4.26
CA ALA A 130 19.91 30.07 -3.25
C ALA A 130 20.21 28.67 -3.80
N THR A 131 21.01 27.91 -3.07
CA THR A 131 21.33 26.51 -3.33
C THR A 131 20.14 25.60 -3.03
N VAL A 132 20.18 24.35 -3.53
CA VAL A 132 19.13 23.36 -3.21
C VAL A 132 19.05 23.13 -1.70
N LYS A 133 20.21 23.07 -1.04
CA LYS A 133 20.31 22.84 0.40
C LYS A 133 19.70 23.97 1.23
N GLU A 134 19.96 25.22 0.89
CA GLU A 134 19.37 26.38 1.58
C GLU A 134 17.85 26.42 1.41
N LEU A 135 17.37 26.14 0.20
CA LEU A 135 15.94 26.09 -0.08
C LEU A 135 15.24 24.99 0.72
N LEU A 136 15.80 23.77 0.71
CA LEU A 136 15.28 22.66 1.52
C LEU A 136 15.29 22.98 3.01
N THR A 137 16.39 23.53 3.53
CA THR A 137 16.51 23.92 4.94
C THR A 137 15.43 24.92 5.34
N LYS A 138 15.17 25.91 4.46
CA LYS A 138 14.16 26.93 4.75
C LYS A 138 12.73 26.39 4.67
N LEU A 139 12.42 25.59 3.65
CA LEU A 139 11.10 24.96 3.53
C LEU A 139 10.84 24.00 4.69
N GLU A 140 11.88 23.26 5.10
CA GLU A 140 11.83 22.38 6.26
C GLU A 140 11.57 23.15 7.56
N SER A 141 12.18 24.31 7.75
CA SER A 141 11.89 25.17 8.91
C SER A 141 10.42 25.64 8.98
N VAL A 142 9.68 25.67 7.87
CA VAL A 142 8.31 26.19 7.82
C VAL A 142 7.27 25.07 7.75
N PHE A 143 7.54 24.02 6.98
CA PHE A 143 6.57 22.98 6.65
C PHE A 143 6.85 21.63 7.30
N ARG A 144 8.03 21.43 7.91
CA ARG A 144 8.27 20.20 8.67
C ARG A 144 7.23 20.11 9.78
N ASN A 145 6.66 18.93 9.93
CA ASN A 145 5.78 18.65 11.04
C ASN A 145 6.56 18.79 12.36
N VAL A 146 6.22 19.79 13.17
CA VAL A 146 6.92 20.13 14.44
C VAL A 146 6.44 19.24 15.60
N GLN A 147 5.85 18.07 15.32
CA GLN A 147 5.47 17.17 16.40
C GLN A 147 6.73 16.76 17.17
N ALA A 148 6.69 16.97 18.49
CA ALA A 148 7.77 16.54 19.38
C ALA A 148 7.95 15.03 19.23
N GLY A 149 9.19 14.56 19.08
CA GLY A 149 9.48 13.14 18.87
C GLY A 149 8.92 12.24 19.98
N GLU A 150 8.82 12.76 21.20
CA GLU A 150 8.20 12.10 22.34
C GLU A 150 6.69 11.89 22.14
N ARG A 151 5.98 12.85 21.53
CA ARG A 151 4.56 12.72 21.21
C ARG A 151 4.31 11.68 20.12
N LEU A 152 5.21 11.59 19.14
CA LEU A 152 5.13 10.55 18.09
C LEU A 152 5.32 9.15 18.68
N LEU A 153 6.31 8.97 19.57
CA LEU A 153 6.50 7.70 20.26
C LEU A 153 5.31 7.36 21.18
N ALA A 154 4.79 8.34 21.93
CA ALA A 154 3.60 8.12 22.74
C ALA A 154 2.38 7.72 21.89
N ALA A 155 2.20 8.36 20.73
CA ALA A 155 1.16 7.98 19.78
C ALA A 155 1.38 6.57 19.21
N PHE A 156 2.62 6.21 18.86
CA PHE A 156 3.00 4.88 18.37
C PHE A 156 2.68 3.79 19.40
N TYR A 157 3.12 3.94 20.66
CA TYR A 157 2.85 2.97 21.71
C TYR A 157 1.38 2.92 22.17
N GLY A 158 0.65 4.02 21.99
CA GLY A 158 -0.79 4.10 22.30
C GLY A 158 -1.71 3.67 21.16
N ALA A 159 -1.18 3.49 19.94
CA ALA A 159 -1.98 3.21 18.76
C ALA A 159 -2.58 1.79 18.80
N LYS A 160 -3.83 1.68 18.33
CA LYS A 160 -4.53 0.41 18.11
C LYS A 160 -5.27 0.47 16.78
N GLN A 161 -5.53 -0.70 16.20
CA GLN A 161 -6.36 -0.84 15.01
C GLN A 161 -7.78 -0.35 15.31
N GLU A 162 -8.27 0.59 14.50
CA GLU A 162 -9.63 1.13 14.66
C GLU A 162 -10.67 0.16 14.11
N SER A 163 -11.94 0.33 14.51
CA SER A 163 -13.05 -0.57 14.12
C SER A 163 -13.42 -0.52 12.63
N ALA A 164 -13.07 0.57 11.94
CA ALA A 164 -13.26 0.72 10.49
C ALA A 164 -12.02 0.38 9.67
N GLU A 165 -10.85 0.23 10.28
CA GLU A 165 -9.57 0.01 9.57
C GLU A 165 -9.30 -1.47 9.31
N ASP A 166 -9.00 -1.81 8.07
CA ASP A 166 -8.43 -3.13 7.74
C ASP A 166 -6.96 -3.26 8.22
N VAL A 167 -6.40 -4.47 8.16
CA VAL A 167 -5.02 -4.74 8.59
C VAL A 167 -3.99 -3.89 7.83
N THR A 168 -4.26 -3.55 6.57
CA THR A 168 -3.34 -2.79 5.71
C THR A 168 -3.32 -1.31 6.12
N GLN A 169 -4.50 -0.72 6.32
CA GLN A 169 -4.65 0.65 6.79
C GLN A 169 -4.00 0.83 8.16
N TRP A 170 -4.25 -0.13 9.07
CA TRP A 170 -3.61 -0.17 10.38
C TRP A 170 -2.08 -0.21 10.29
N SER A 171 -1.53 -1.13 9.49
CA SER A 171 -0.08 -1.25 9.35
C SER A 171 0.55 0.02 8.79
N CYS A 172 -0.04 0.61 7.73
CA CYS A 172 0.51 1.81 7.11
C CYS A 172 0.49 3.00 8.07
N ARG A 173 -0.60 3.18 8.84
CA ARG A 173 -0.66 4.23 9.86
C ARG A 173 0.39 4.05 10.96
N LEU A 174 0.64 2.81 11.36
CA LEU A 174 1.66 2.49 12.36
C LEU A 174 3.08 2.75 11.84
N GLU A 175 3.37 2.35 10.60
CA GLU A 175 4.63 2.63 9.90
C GLU A 175 4.87 4.15 9.77
N ASP A 176 3.85 4.91 9.39
CA ASP A 176 3.94 6.37 9.27
C ASP A 176 4.30 7.06 10.59
N LEU A 177 3.76 6.57 11.72
CA LEU A 177 4.10 7.11 13.04
C LEU A 177 5.57 6.84 13.39
N LEU A 178 6.04 5.62 13.11
CA LEU A 178 7.40 5.21 13.44
C LEU A 178 8.43 5.85 12.52
N ALA A 179 8.15 5.94 11.22
CA ALA A 179 9.00 6.61 10.24
C ALA A 179 9.24 8.08 10.63
N LYS A 180 8.19 8.80 11.06
CA LYS A 180 8.33 10.18 11.56
C LYS A 180 9.19 10.26 12.82
N ALA A 181 9.12 9.28 13.72
CA ALA A 181 9.96 9.23 14.91
C ALA A 181 11.43 8.91 14.55
N GLN A 182 11.65 8.03 13.58
CA GLN A 182 12.97 7.69 13.04
C GLN A 182 13.63 8.90 12.37
N ASP A 183 12.87 9.66 11.56
CA ASP A 183 13.35 10.89 10.91
C ASP A 183 13.82 11.96 11.90
N LEU A 184 13.24 11.97 13.11
CA LEU A 184 13.65 12.83 14.22
C LEU A 184 14.81 12.24 15.05
N GLY A 185 15.37 11.11 14.63
CA GLY A 185 16.47 10.42 15.31
C GLY A 185 16.05 9.77 16.64
N ARG A 186 14.77 9.51 16.86
CA ARG A 186 14.27 8.91 18.12
C ARG A 186 14.27 7.39 18.12
N VAL A 187 14.38 6.78 16.94
CA VAL A 187 14.38 5.33 16.76
C VAL A 187 15.54 4.97 15.84
N ARG A 188 16.31 3.94 16.20
CA ARG A 188 17.41 3.47 15.33
C ARG A 188 16.85 2.55 14.25
N PRO A 189 17.40 2.57 13.01
CA PRO A 189 16.93 1.71 11.93
C PRO A 189 16.87 0.22 12.28
N MET A 190 17.78 -0.25 13.14
CA MET A 190 17.86 -1.65 13.57
C MET A 190 16.71 -2.07 14.50
N GLU A 191 16.02 -1.11 15.12
CA GLU A 191 14.92 -1.35 16.08
C GLU A 191 13.55 -1.32 15.40
N VAL A 192 13.48 -0.75 14.19
CA VAL A 192 12.21 -0.47 13.48
C VAL A 192 11.39 -1.73 13.26
N ASP A 193 12.00 -2.80 12.75
CA ASP A 193 11.28 -4.04 12.41
C ASP A 193 10.64 -4.70 13.65
N GLU A 194 11.40 -4.83 14.75
CA GLU A 194 10.88 -5.44 15.98
C GLU A 194 9.82 -4.55 16.65
N MET A 195 10.04 -3.23 16.67
CA MET A 195 9.05 -2.29 17.19
C MET A 195 7.73 -2.37 16.43
N LEU A 196 7.79 -2.40 15.09
CA LEU A 196 6.60 -2.57 14.24
C LEU A 196 5.93 -3.90 14.52
N ARG A 197 6.68 -5.01 14.55
CA ARG A 197 6.14 -6.35 14.79
C ARG A 197 5.36 -6.43 16.10
N VAL A 198 5.97 -5.97 17.20
CA VAL A 198 5.35 -6.00 18.53
C VAL A 198 4.14 -5.07 18.58
N MET A 199 4.25 -3.82 18.12
CA MET A 199 3.16 -2.86 18.21
C MET A 199 1.99 -3.18 17.27
N PHE A 200 2.29 -3.66 16.08
CA PHE A 200 1.30 -4.12 15.12
C PHE A 200 0.43 -5.22 15.70
N TYR A 201 1.05 -6.25 16.31
CA TYR A 201 0.32 -7.38 16.87
C TYR A 201 -0.39 -7.02 18.19
N THR A 202 0.24 -6.24 19.06
CA THR A 202 -0.37 -5.84 20.34
C THR A 202 -1.59 -4.94 20.13
N GLY A 203 -1.52 -4.02 19.17
CA GLY A 203 -2.59 -3.10 18.78
C GLY A 203 -3.64 -3.69 17.83
N LEU A 204 -3.44 -4.92 17.34
CA LEU A 204 -4.38 -5.61 16.46
C LEU A 204 -5.72 -5.89 17.16
N ARG A 205 -6.82 -5.97 16.39
CA ARG A 205 -8.14 -6.36 16.92
C ARG A 205 -8.10 -7.77 17.54
N GLN A 206 -8.85 -7.94 18.63
CA GLN A 206 -8.85 -9.18 19.40
C GLN A 206 -9.22 -10.41 18.56
N GLU A 207 -10.24 -10.31 17.70
CA GLU A 207 -10.69 -11.40 16.81
C GLU A 207 -9.57 -11.92 15.89
N LEU A 208 -8.71 -11.02 15.40
CA LEU A 208 -7.56 -11.40 14.58
C LEU A 208 -6.44 -11.97 15.44
N LYS A 209 -6.19 -11.41 16.63
CA LYS A 209 -5.16 -11.92 17.57
C LYS A 209 -5.45 -13.37 17.98
N ASP A 210 -6.70 -13.68 18.31
CA ASP A 210 -7.12 -15.03 18.72
C ASP A 210 -6.81 -16.09 17.64
N ARG A 211 -6.82 -15.69 16.37
CA ARG A 211 -6.58 -16.57 15.23
C ARG A 211 -5.12 -16.58 14.76
N THR A 212 -4.34 -15.57 15.15
CA THR A 212 -3.00 -15.31 14.60
C THR A 212 -1.89 -15.38 15.64
N GLY A 213 -2.18 -15.74 16.90
CA GLY A 213 -1.16 -15.88 17.96
C GLY A 213 0.04 -16.74 17.57
N HIS A 214 -0.21 -17.94 17.05
CA HIS A 214 0.87 -18.82 16.58
C HIS A 214 1.73 -18.18 15.45
N LYS A 215 1.16 -17.27 14.64
CA LYS A 215 1.90 -16.55 13.59
C LYS A 215 2.85 -15.52 14.20
N PHE A 216 2.42 -14.82 15.24
CA PHE A 216 3.28 -13.86 15.96
C PHE A 216 4.50 -14.54 16.60
N ASP A 217 4.31 -15.73 17.18
CA ASP A 217 5.41 -16.46 17.81
C ASP A 217 6.40 -17.03 16.78
N THR A 218 5.90 -17.43 15.62
CA THR A 218 6.71 -18.11 14.58
C THR A 218 7.41 -17.11 13.65
N ILE A 219 6.77 -15.98 13.34
CA ILE A 219 7.24 -15.02 12.34
C ILE A 219 7.95 -13.85 13.03
N GLN A 220 9.23 -13.66 12.68
CA GLN A 220 10.10 -12.64 13.28
C GLN A 220 10.21 -11.36 12.47
N LYS A 221 9.81 -11.37 11.20
CA LYS A 221 9.83 -10.16 10.35
C LYS A 221 8.45 -9.52 10.28
N PHE A 222 8.42 -8.19 10.35
CA PHE A 222 7.17 -7.45 10.34
C PHE A 222 6.37 -7.67 9.04
N ASP A 223 7.00 -7.55 7.87
CA ASP A 223 6.31 -7.68 6.58
C ASP A 223 5.70 -9.06 6.34
N GLU A 224 6.41 -10.10 6.78
CA GLU A 224 5.94 -11.48 6.69
C GLU A 224 4.72 -11.69 7.61
N LEU A 225 4.78 -11.13 8.83
CA LEU A 225 3.68 -11.21 9.79
C LEU A 225 2.44 -10.48 9.26
N ARG A 226 2.62 -9.25 8.78
CA ARG A 226 1.55 -8.44 8.17
C ARG A 226 0.88 -9.19 7.03
N SER A 227 1.66 -9.79 6.14
CA SER A 227 1.14 -10.57 5.01
C SER A 227 0.33 -11.79 5.46
N ALA A 228 0.82 -12.54 6.46
CA ALA A 228 0.13 -13.70 7.00
C ALA A 228 -1.20 -13.34 7.68
N ILE A 229 -1.22 -12.25 8.46
CA ILE A 229 -2.44 -11.79 9.14
C ILE A 229 -3.46 -11.25 8.12
N ARG A 230 -3.01 -10.51 7.10
CA ARG A 230 -3.88 -10.00 6.03
C ARG A 230 -4.54 -11.13 5.24
N GLN A 231 -3.83 -12.24 4.98
CA GLN A 231 -4.43 -13.41 4.34
C GLN A 231 -5.60 -13.96 5.17
N ILE A 232 -5.43 -14.06 6.49
CA ILE A 232 -6.45 -14.56 7.41
C ILE A 232 -7.64 -13.60 7.48
N GLU A 233 -7.41 -12.28 7.48
CA GLU A 233 -8.47 -11.28 7.40
C GLU A 233 -9.30 -11.44 6.11
N GLN A 234 -8.64 -11.61 4.97
CA GLN A 234 -9.31 -11.81 3.68
C GLN A 234 -10.10 -13.12 3.62
N ASP A 235 -9.55 -14.21 4.14
CA ASP A 235 -10.24 -15.51 4.18
C ASP A 235 -11.53 -15.42 5.01
N SER A 236 -11.52 -14.62 6.07
CA SER A 236 -12.67 -14.37 6.95
C SER A 236 -13.76 -13.56 6.26
N SER A 237 -13.36 -12.50 5.55
CA SER A 237 -14.25 -11.67 4.75
C SER A 237 -14.89 -12.47 3.60
N CYS A 238 -14.10 -13.36 2.97
CA CYS A 238 -14.60 -14.27 1.94
C CYS A 238 -15.59 -15.30 2.50
N GLN A 239 -15.37 -15.83 3.70
CA GLN A 239 -16.32 -16.74 4.34
C GLN A 239 -17.62 -16.05 4.73
N ALA A 240 -17.57 -14.80 5.23
CA ALA A 240 -18.77 -14.00 5.48
C ALA A 240 -19.58 -13.73 4.20
N SER A 241 -18.89 -13.48 3.07
CA SER A 241 -19.51 -13.21 1.77
C SER A 241 -20.06 -14.46 1.06
N LYS A 242 -19.57 -15.66 1.42
CA LYS A 242 -20.07 -16.94 0.91
C LYS A 242 -21.34 -17.43 1.61
N VAL A 243 -21.76 -16.78 2.69
CA VAL A 243 -23.12 -16.90 3.23
C VAL A 243 -24.05 -16.11 2.32
N LYS A 244 -24.33 -16.66 1.12
CA LYS A 244 -25.51 -16.22 0.36
C LYS A 244 -26.72 -16.37 1.28
N PRO A 245 -27.65 -15.39 1.33
CA PRO A 245 -28.96 -15.68 1.89
C PRO A 245 -29.49 -16.85 1.08
N ILE A 246 -29.84 -17.94 1.76
CA ILE A 246 -30.67 -18.98 1.17
C ILE A 246 -31.84 -18.22 0.56
N SER A 247 -31.89 -18.18 -0.77
CA SER A 247 -33.02 -17.69 -1.52
C SER A 247 -34.27 -18.33 -0.93
N LYS A 248 -35.29 -17.52 -0.64
CA LYS A 248 -36.62 -17.92 -0.17
C LYS A 248 -37.31 -18.88 -1.17
N ALA A 249 -36.80 -20.10 -1.28
CA ALA A 249 -37.32 -21.16 -2.15
C ALA A 249 -37.11 -22.56 -1.51
N ALA A 250 -36.93 -22.61 -0.20
CA ALA A 250 -36.99 -23.84 0.59
C ALA A 250 -37.84 -23.61 1.85
N GLN A 251 -39.06 -23.11 1.66
CA GLN A 251 -40.14 -23.32 2.64
C GLN A 251 -40.77 -24.67 2.31
N GLN A 252 -40.22 -25.75 2.86
CA GLN A 252 -40.89 -27.03 3.13
C GLN A 252 -39.85 -28.04 3.64
N ALA A 253 -39.40 -27.84 4.87
CA ALA A 253 -38.98 -28.92 5.73
C ALA A 253 -39.57 -28.60 7.12
N PRO A 254 -40.27 -29.55 7.77
CA PRO A 254 -40.88 -29.29 9.06
C PRO A 254 -39.78 -29.05 10.09
N ASN A 255 -39.91 -27.95 10.84
CA ASN A 255 -38.97 -27.58 11.88
C ASN A 255 -39.03 -28.62 13.00
N ASP A 256 -38.01 -29.49 13.08
CA ASP A 256 -37.78 -30.43 14.19
C ASP A 256 -37.84 -29.71 15.56
N VAL A 257 -37.52 -28.41 15.60
CA VAL A 257 -37.57 -27.58 16.81
C VAL A 257 -39.01 -27.27 17.27
N ASP A 258 -39.95 -27.11 16.33
CA ASP A 258 -41.36 -26.87 16.65
C ASP A 258 -42.06 -28.17 17.06
N GLU A 259 -41.67 -29.29 16.44
CA GLU A 259 -42.12 -30.63 16.83
C GLU A 259 -41.58 -31.01 18.23
N LEU A 260 -40.30 -30.74 18.51
CA LEU A 260 -39.73 -30.94 19.85
C LEU A 260 -40.39 -30.04 20.90
N ARG A 261 -40.76 -28.79 20.55
CA ARG A 261 -41.53 -27.91 21.47
C ARG A 261 -42.94 -28.45 21.74
N ALA A 262 -43.61 -28.99 20.72
CA ALA A 262 -44.92 -29.61 20.88
C ALA A 262 -44.83 -30.87 21.76
N GLN A 263 -43.82 -31.72 21.56
CA GLN A 263 -43.59 -32.91 22.39
C GLN A 263 -43.28 -32.55 23.85
N VAL A 264 -42.49 -31.49 24.09
CA VAL A 264 -42.21 -30.99 25.45
C VAL A 264 -43.48 -30.47 26.16
N LEU A 265 -44.35 -29.75 25.44
CA LEU A 265 -45.62 -29.27 25.99
C LEU A 265 -46.59 -30.43 26.28
N GLN A 266 -46.63 -31.44 25.42
CA GLN A 266 -47.46 -32.63 25.61
C GLN A 266 -46.99 -33.45 26.82
N LEU A 267 -45.68 -33.67 26.96
CA LEU A 267 -45.10 -34.37 28.12
C LEU A 267 -45.34 -33.60 29.44
N ALA A 268 -45.27 -32.27 29.44
CA ALA A 268 -45.59 -31.46 30.61
C ALA A 268 -47.06 -31.64 31.04
N THR A 269 -47.97 -31.70 30.07
CA THR A 269 -49.41 -31.88 30.33
C THR A 269 -49.72 -33.29 30.85
N GLU A 270 -49.04 -34.32 30.32
CA GLU A 270 -49.17 -35.69 30.80
C GLU A 270 -48.61 -35.86 32.22
N LEU A 271 -47.49 -35.21 32.55
CA LEU A 271 -46.94 -35.20 33.91
C LEU A 271 -47.91 -34.58 34.93
N GLU A 272 -48.59 -33.49 34.58
CA GLU A 272 -49.62 -32.85 35.43
C GLU A 272 -50.80 -33.81 35.68
N SER A 273 -51.26 -34.50 34.63
CA SER A 273 -52.35 -35.49 34.69
C SER A 273 -51.99 -36.71 35.54
N VAL A 274 -50.77 -37.24 35.39
CA VAL A 274 -50.27 -38.36 36.20
C VAL A 274 -50.12 -37.95 37.67
N LYS A 275 -49.67 -36.72 37.95
CA LYS A 275 -49.58 -36.19 39.31
C LYS A 275 -50.96 -36.05 39.97
N GLN A 276 -51.98 -35.59 39.23
CA GLN A 276 -53.37 -35.57 39.71
C GLN A 276 -53.94 -36.97 39.96
N LYS A 277 -53.72 -37.93 39.06
CA LYS A 277 -54.15 -39.32 39.24
C LYS A 277 -53.47 -39.99 40.44
N LYS A 278 -52.19 -39.72 40.67
CA LYS A 278 -51.44 -40.21 41.84
C LYS A 278 -51.97 -39.60 43.14
N GLY A 279 -52.30 -38.30 43.15
CA GLY A 279 -52.96 -37.64 44.28
C GLY A 279 -54.33 -38.24 44.59
N SER A 280 -55.15 -38.53 43.57
CA SER A 280 -56.47 -39.14 43.72
C SER A 280 -56.41 -40.59 44.22
N LEU A 281 -55.41 -41.37 43.80
CA LEU A 281 -55.18 -42.75 44.27
C LEU A 281 -54.68 -42.78 45.74
N GLN A 282 -53.88 -41.80 46.16
CA GLN A 282 -53.45 -41.67 47.55
C GLN A 282 -54.61 -41.36 48.51
N THR A 283 -55.56 -40.52 48.10
CA THR A 283 -56.79 -40.27 48.89
C THR A 283 -57.75 -41.46 48.95
N MET A 284 -57.75 -42.35 47.96
CA MET A 284 -58.64 -43.53 47.94
C MET A 284 -58.13 -44.69 48.79
N VAL A 285 -56.80 -44.80 49.00
CA VAL A 285 -56.20 -45.84 49.86
C VAL A 285 -56.41 -45.52 51.36
N THR A 286 -56.49 -44.25 51.76
CA THR A 286 -56.67 -43.87 53.17
C THR A 286 -58.09 -44.10 53.71
N ILE A 287 -59.12 -44.20 52.85
CA ILE A 287 -60.52 -44.38 53.31
C ILE A 287 -60.87 -45.87 53.56
N ARG A 288 -60.11 -46.84 53.02
CA ARG A 288 -60.43 -48.27 53.10
C ARG A 288 -59.87 -49.01 54.32
N THR A 289 -59.14 -48.36 55.21
CA THR A 289 -58.59 -48.98 56.43
C THR A 289 -59.04 -48.24 57.69
N LEU A 290 -60.29 -48.45 58.10
CA LEU A 290 -60.68 -48.34 59.52
C LEU A 290 -61.63 -49.50 59.90
N PRO A 291 -61.47 -50.11 61.09
CA PRO A 291 -62.00 -51.43 61.40
C PRO A 291 -63.36 -51.42 62.09
N THR A 292 -64.12 -52.48 61.82
CA THR A 292 -65.38 -52.86 62.47
C THR A 292 -65.18 -53.06 63.98
N ILE A 293 -65.82 -52.23 64.79
CA ILE A 293 -65.91 -52.41 66.25
C ILE A 293 -67.09 -53.36 66.54
N LYS A 294 -66.80 -54.39 67.35
CA LYS A 294 -67.72 -55.40 67.87
C LYS A 294 -68.74 -54.76 68.81
N THR A 295 -70.01 -55.14 68.67
CA THR A 295 -71.07 -54.94 69.67
C THR A 295 -71.11 -56.13 70.63
N SER A 296 -71.25 -55.82 71.92
CA SER A 296 -71.63 -56.76 73.00
C SER A 296 -73.05 -57.29 72.84
#